data_AF-A0A953AV25-F1
#
_entry.id   AF-A0A953AV25-F1
#
_cell.length_a   1.000
_cell.length_b   1.000
_cell.length_c   1.000
_cell.angle_alpha   90.00
_cell.angle_beta   90.00
_cell.angle_gamma   90.00
#
_symmetry.space_group_name_H-M   'P 1'
#
loop_
_entity.id
_entity.type
_entity.pdbx_description
1 polymer ?
#
loop_
_entity_poly.entity_id
_entity_poly.type
_entity_poly.pdbx_seq_one_letter_code
_entity_poly.pdbx_strand_id
1 'polypeptide(L)' 'MFTGVKVFSATKAKEREELGENVTRWLRSNSDLEVVDRVVVQSSDNEFHCYTLVLFYRNKSEV' A
#
# COMPACT_ATOMS: atom_id res chain seq x y z
N MET A 1 4.76 14.01 -10.72
CA MET A 1 4.37 14.55 -9.39
C MET A 1 3.18 13.75 -8.90
N PHE A 2 3.13 13.38 -7.63
CA PHE A 2 1.97 12.68 -7.04
C PHE A 2 1.10 13.68 -6.29
N THR A 3 -0.19 13.39 -6.13
CA THR A 3 -1.15 14.24 -5.39
C THR A 3 -1.70 13.58 -4.12
N GLY A 4 -1.40 12.30 -3.91
CA GLY A 4 -1.79 11.59 -2.70
C GLY A 4 -0.89 10.40 -2.35
N VAL A 5 -1.05 9.90 -1.13
CA VAL A 5 -0.31 8.75 -0.59
C VAL A 5 -1.27 7.83 0.15
N LYS A 6 -1.18 6.52 -0.12
CA LYS A 6 -1.87 5.47 0.63
C LYS A 6 -0.85 4.55 1.30
N VAL A 7 -0.96 4.41 2.62
CA VAL A 7 -0.10 3.53 3.41
C VAL A 7 -0.91 2.32 3.85
N PHE A 8 -0.35 1.13 3.65
CA PHE A 8 -0.83 -0.13 4.20
C PHE A 8 0.27 -0.71 5.09
N SER A 9 -0.04 -1.08 6.32
CA SER A 9 0.91 -1.68 7.24
C SER A 9 0.29 -2.88 7.95
N ALA A 10 1.08 -3.92 8.18
CA ALA A 10 0.68 -5.08 8.94
C ALA A 10 1.79 -5.52 9.89
N THR A 11 1.44 -5.76 11.15
CA THR A 11 2.37 -6.21 12.20
C THR A 11 1.99 -7.58 12.75
N LYS A 12 0.72 -8.00 12.60
CA LYS A 12 0.24 -9.34 12.96
C LYS A 12 0.29 -10.30 11.79
N ALA A 13 0.50 -11.58 12.06
CA ALA A 13 0.59 -12.62 11.04
C ALA A 13 -0.62 -12.64 10.09
N LYS A 14 -1.83 -12.68 10.64
CA LYS A 14 -3.07 -12.68 9.86
C LYS A 14 -3.21 -11.43 8.99
N GLU A 15 -2.89 -10.25 9.52
CA GLU A 15 -2.95 -8.99 8.77
C GLU A 15 -1.95 -8.96 7.61
N ARG A 16 -0.78 -9.60 7.77
CA ARG A 16 0.21 -9.73 6.70
C ARG A 16 -0.30 -10.62 5.56
N GLU A 17 -0.99 -11.72 5.88
CA GLU A 17 -1.61 -12.60 4.88
C GLU A 17 -2.72 -11.87 4.10
N GLU A 18 -3.51 -11.05 4.79
CA GLU A 18 -4.61 -10.28 4.19
C GLU A 18 -4.16 -8.98 3.49
N LEU A 19 -2.91 -8.53 3.70
CA LEU A 19 -2.43 -7.24 3.22
C LEU A 19 -2.55 -7.10 1.69
N GLY A 20 -2.18 -8.14 0.94
CA GLY A 20 -2.25 -8.14 -0.52
C GLY A 20 -3.68 -8.01 -1.05
N GLU A 21 -4.63 -8.72 -0.42
CA GLU A 21 -6.05 -8.61 -0.74
C GLU A 21 -6.61 -7.23 -0.43
N ASN A 22 -6.21 -6.65 0.71
CA ASN A 22 -6.62 -5.30 1.10
C ASN A 22 -6.09 -4.23 0.13
N VAL A 23 -4.83 -4.35 -0.30
CA VAL A 23 -4.23 -3.48 -1.33
C VAL A 23 -4.98 -3.63 -2.65
N THR A 24 -5.23 -4.86 -3.10
CA THR A 24 -5.92 -5.15 -4.37
C THR A 24 -7.35 -4.61 -4.35
N ARG A 25 -8.09 -4.81 -3.25
CA ARG A 25 -9.44 -4.27 -3.06
C ARG A 25 -9.43 -2.74 -3.15
N TRP A 26 -8.48 -2.08 -2.48
CA TRP A 26 -8.37 -0.63 -2.52
C TRP A 26 -8.07 -0.12 -3.94
N LEU A 27 -7.14 -0.74 -4.66
CA LEU A 27 -6.83 -0.37 -6.05
C LEU A 27 -8.06 -0.51 -6.97
N ARG A 28 -8.86 -1.58 -6.80
CA ARG A 28 -10.10 -1.77 -7.57
C ARG A 28 -11.15 -0.71 -7.25
N SER A 29 -11.30 -0.35 -5.99
CA SER A 29 -12.26 0.67 -5.54
C SER A 29 -11.84 2.11 -5.89
N ASN A 30 -10.58 2.33 -6.30
CA ASN A 30 -10.04 3.64 -6.65
C ASN A 30 -9.42 3.59 -8.06
N SER A 31 -10.18 3.07 -9.02
CA SER A 31 -9.71 2.83 -10.40
C SER A 31 -9.49 4.12 -11.22
N ASP A 32 -9.95 5.26 -10.72
CA ASP A 32 -9.70 6.61 -11.23
C ASP A 32 -8.31 7.15 -10.84
N LEU A 33 -7.60 6.48 -9.92
CA LEU A 33 -6.25 6.84 -9.52
C LEU A 33 -5.19 6.11 -10.37
N GLU A 34 -4.10 6.80 -10.65
CA GLU A 34 -2.87 6.24 -11.21
C GLU A 34 -1.82 6.12 -10.09
N VAL A 35 -1.27 4.93 -9.88
CA VAL A 35 -0.11 4.75 -9.00
C VAL A 35 1.13 5.24 -9.72
N VAL A 36 1.75 6.28 -9.17
CA VAL A 36 2.94 6.94 -9.72
C VAL A 36 4.22 6.30 -9.21
N ASP A 37 4.23 5.86 -7.95
CA ASP A 37 5.37 5.18 -7.34
C ASP A 37 4.92 4.29 -6.18
N ARG A 38 5.80 3.39 -5.74
CA ARG A 38 5.59 2.54 -4.57
C ARG A 38 6.87 2.32 -3.78
N VAL A 39 6.73 2.27 -2.47
CA VAL A 39 7.80 1.88 -1.55
C VAL A 39 7.32 0.70 -0.71
N VAL A 40 8.16 -0.32 -0.62
CA VAL A 40 7.95 -1.47 0.27
C VAL A 40 9.02 -1.43 1.34
N VAL A 41 8.60 -1.44 2.60
CA VAL A 41 9.49 -1.52 3.74
C VAL A 41 9.14 -2.76 4.55
N GLN A 42 10.15 -3.59 4.79
CA GLN A 42 10.05 -4.72 5.70
C GLN A 42 10.99 -4.47 6.87
N SER A 43 10.46 -4.60 8.09
CA SER A 43 11.24 -4.52 9.32
C SER A 43 10.95 -5.76 10.14
N SER A 44 11.98 -6.38 10.69
CA SER A 44 11.87 -7.61 11.45
C SER A 44 12.82 -7.59 12.63
N ASP A 45 12.32 -8.01 13.80
CA ASP A 45 13.13 -8.43 14.94
C ASP A 45 12.70 -9.85 15.37
N ASN A 46 13.18 -10.32 16.54
CA ASN A 46 12.88 -11.67 17.05
C ASN A 46 11.41 -11.85 17.46
N GLU A 47 10.67 -10.77 17.72
CA GLU A 47 9.30 -10.81 18.25
C GLU A 47 8.27 -10.27 17.24
N PHE A 48 8.69 -9.41 16.30
CA PHE A 48 7.80 -8.69 15.41
C PHE A 48 8.30 -8.62 13.97
N HIS A 49 7.37 -8.86 13.04
CA HIS A 49 7.57 -8.67 11.60
C HIS A 49 6.58 -7.65 11.08
N CYS A 50 7.08 -6.50 10.66
CA CYS A 50 6.31 -5.41 10.09
C CYS A 50 6.49 -5.39 8.57
N TYR A 51 5.39 -5.27 7.85
CA TYR A 51 5.37 -5.01 6.42
C TYR A 51 4.61 -3.71 6.17
N THR A 52 5.21 -2.79 5.41
CA THR A 52 4.59 -1.53 5.01
C THR A 52 4.69 -1.36 3.50
N LEU A 53 3.55 -1.13 2.84
CA LEU A 53 3.45 -0.71 1.45
C LEU A 53 2.96 0.73 1.41
N VAL A 54 3.72 1.59 0.76
CA VAL A 54 3.36 2.98 0.48
C VAL A 54 3.08 3.09 -1.02
N LEU A 55 1.90 3.56 -1.39
CA LEU A 55 1.54 3.87 -2.77
C LEU A 55 1.43 5.38 -2.91
N PHE A 56 2.20 5.95 -3.83
CA PHE A 56 2.05 7.34 -4.26
C PHE A 56 1.16 7.36 -5.49
N TYR A 57 0.14 8.20 -5.50
CA TYR A 57 -0.84 8.22 -6.58
C TYR A 57 -1.23 9.63 -7.00
N ARG A 58 -1.87 9.75 -8.15
CA ARG A 58 -2.55 10.95 -8.63
C ARG A 58 -3.85 10.61 -9.33
N ASN A 59 -4.72 11.60 -9.60
CA ASN A 59 -5.91 11.34 -10.39
C ASN A 59 -5.53 11.17 -11.87
N LYS A 60 -6.15 10.22 -12.57
CA LYS A 60 -5.91 10.01 -14.00
C LYS A 60 -6.33 11.21 -14.87
N SER A 61 -7.26 12.03 -14.39
CA SER A 61 -7.67 13.26 -15.10
C SER A 61 -6.58 14.33 -15.13
N GLU A 62 -5.54 14.21 -14.30
CA GLU A 62 -4.42 15.15 -14.18
C GLU A 62 -3.18 14.69 -14.96
N VAL A 63 -3.31 13.65 -15.80
CA VAL A 63 -2.23 13.04 -16.60
C VAL A 63 -2.11 13.66 -17.97
#